data_AF-A0AAV3K270-F1
#
_entry.id   AF-A0AAV3K270-F1
#
_cell.length_a   1.000
_cell.length_b   1.000
_cell.length_c   1.000
_cell.angle_alpha   90.00
_cell.angle_beta   90.00
_cell.angle_gamma   90.00
#
_symmetry.space_group_name_H-M   'P 1'
#
loop_
_entity.id
_entity.type
_entity.pdbx_description
1 polymer ?
#
loop_
_entity_poly.entity_id
_entity_poly.type
_entity_poly.pdbx_seq_one_letter_code
_entity_poly.pdbx_strand_id
1 'polypeptide(L)'
;MMLCRRIQKRSKHHHTGQEQNIIYGWDGDTLAYESTEQLTKHYIYEKDSFVPMLQAVYLSPIELHQTPDWSDRPYNINRDPLWKTEKQGKEFDDVWFYHCDHLGTPQEMTDHTGAIIWKAEYKAWGECKAERAKFNFFENSEIISNNIRFQGQYFDEETGLHYNRYRYYSPYVGRFVSKDPIGLLGGFNVYEYAPNPNNWVDPLGLSPKKYCNVPKREPEIVENFRSFEAARTRALQLIGPLVPGNEKTFVTLLKRNT
;
A
#
# COMPACT_ATOMS: atom_id res chain seq x y z
N MET A 1 8.73 -9.18 -16.46
CA MET A 1 8.94 -9.36 -15.01
C MET A 1 9.02 -7.98 -14.39
N MET A 2 7.96 -7.53 -13.72
CA MET A 2 8.06 -6.33 -12.87
C MET A 2 8.82 -6.75 -11.62
N LEU A 3 9.98 -6.13 -11.36
CA LEU A 3 10.71 -6.36 -10.11
C LEU A 3 9.87 -5.89 -8.94
N CYS A 4 9.69 -6.76 -7.94
CA CYS A 4 9.21 -6.36 -6.62
C CYS A 4 10.10 -5.25 -6.08
N ARG A 5 9.47 -4.22 -5.50
CA ARG A 5 10.18 -3.04 -5.01
C ARG A 5 10.26 -3.08 -3.50
N ARG A 6 11.45 -2.83 -2.94
CA ARG A 6 11.65 -2.71 -1.49
C ARG A 6 11.90 -1.26 -1.10
N ILE A 7 11.27 -0.83 -0.02
CA ILE A 7 11.40 0.50 0.56
C ILE A 7 11.56 0.34 2.07
N GLN A 8 12.50 1.05 2.67
CA GLN A 8 12.62 1.13 4.12
C GLN A 8 12.25 2.54 4.58
N LYS A 9 11.42 2.64 5.61
CA LYS A 9 11.02 3.89 6.27
C LYS A 9 11.51 3.84 7.72
N ARG A 10 12.12 4.93 8.19
CA ARG A 10 12.33 5.17 9.62
C ARG A 10 11.24 6.13 10.07
N SER A 11 10.36 5.65 10.93
CA SER A 11 9.26 6.41 11.51
C SER A 11 9.65 6.89 12.90
N LYS A 12 9.22 8.09 13.30
CA LYS A 12 9.43 8.59 14.66
C LYS A 12 8.11 9.08 15.23
N HIS A 13 7.63 8.42 16.29
CA HIS A 13 6.42 8.85 16.97
C HIS A 13 6.65 10.20 17.66
N HIS A 14 5.84 11.19 17.29
CA HIS A 14 6.02 12.57 17.74
C HIS A 14 5.84 12.75 19.25
N HIS A 15 5.01 11.92 19.90
CA HIS A 15 4.69 12.02 21.33
C HIS A 15 5.54 11.12 22.23
N THR A 16 5.93 9.93 21.77
CA THR A 16 6.72 8.97 22.57
C THR A 16 8.21 9.03 22.26
N GLY A 17 8.61 9.66 21.15
CA GLY A 17 9.99 9.73 20.68
C GLY A 17 10.55 8.39 20.21
N GLN A 18 9.75 7.31 20.25
CA GLN A 18 10.13 6.00 19.78
C GLN A 18 10.32 6.02 18.27
N GLU A 19 11.42 5.43 17.83
CA GLU A 19 11.75 5.29 16.43
C GLU A 19 11.52 3.84 16.02
N GLN A 20 10.80 3.64 14.93
CA GLN A 20 10.50 2.32 14.40
C GLN A 20 10.99 2.25 12.95
N ASN A 21 11.77 1.21 12.65
CA ASN A 21 12.15 0.92 11.27
C ASN A 21 11.13 -0.05 10.68
N ILE A 22 10.51 0.36 9.57
CA ILE A 22 9.53 -0.46 8.85
C ILE A 22 10.03 -0.68 7.43
N ILE A 23 10.12 -1.94 7.03
CA ILE A 23 10.47 -2.36 5.68
C ILE A 23 9.19 -2.75 4.94
N TYR A 24 8.94 -2.10 3.82
CA TYR A 24 7.83 -2.39 2.93
C TYR A 24 8.34 -3.11 1.68
N GLY A 25 7.67 -4.20 1.33
CA GLY A 25 7.85 -4.90 0.06
C GLY A 25 6.60 -4.75 -0.80
N TRP A 26 6.79 -4.50 -2.09
CA TRP A 26 5.71 -4.32 -3.06
C TRP A 26 5.80 -5.39 -4.13
N ASP A 27 4.65 -5.98 -4.47
CA ASP A 27 4.48 -6.80 -5.68
C ASP A 27 3.68 -5.98 -6.70
N GLY A 28 4.33 -5.59 -7.79
CA GLY A 28 3.80 -4.61 -8.73
C GLY A 28 3.37 -3.31 -8.03
N ASP A 29 2.06 -3.05 -8.03
CA ASP A 29 1.45 -1.86 -7.42
C ASP A 29 0.79 -2.13 -6.05
N THR A 30 0.70 -3.38 -5.60
CA THR A 30 0.14 -3.78 -4.30
C THR A 30 1.21 -3.99 -3.23
N LEU A 31 0.89 -3.69 -1.97
CA LEU A 31 1.81 -3.85 -0.84
C LEU A 31 1.89 -5.33 -0.47
N ALA A 32 2.99 -6.01 -0.74
CA ALA A 32 3.13 -7.44 -0.46
C ALA A 32 3.38 -7.73 1.02
N TYR A 33 4.20 -6.92 1.69
CA TYR A 33 4.48 -7.08 3.11
C TYR A 33 4.96 -5.79 3.77
N GLU A 34 4.77 -5.71 5.08
CA GLU A 34 5.46 -4.78 5.97
C GLU A 34 6.17 -5.57 7.07
N SER A 35 7.35 -5.11 7.47
CA SER A 35 8.16 -5.79 8.47
C SER A 35 8.79 -4.80 9.42
N THR A 36 8.62 -5.05 10.72
CA THR A 36 9.26 -4.34 11.82
C THR A 36 10.31 -5.24 12.46
N GLU A 37 10.99 -4.77 13.51
CA GLU A 37 11.93 -5.59 14.27
C GLU A 37 11.26 -6.76 15.01
N GLN A 38 9.94 -6.69 15.22
CA GLN A 38 9.19 -7.67 16.01
C GLN A 38 8.36 -8.63 15.15
N LEU A 39 7.78 -8.14 14.04
CA LEU A 39 6.84 -8.92 13.25
C LEU A 39 6.92 -8.58 11.76
N THR A 40 6.37 -9.47 10.95
CA THR A 40 6.14 -9.26 9.52
C THR A 40 4.69 -9.58 9.18
N LYS A 41 4.00 -8.67 8.51
CA LYS A 41 2.65 -8.89 7.95
C LYS A 41 2.77 -9.02 6.44
N HIS A 42 2.26 -10.11 5.90
CA HIS A 42 2.09 -10.33 4.47
C HIS A 42 0.64 -10.10 4.09
N TYR A 43 0.41 -9.38 3.00
CA TYR A 43 -0.91 -9.09 2.49
C TYR A 43 -1.14 -9.84 1.18
N ILE A 44 -2.25 -10.55 1.10
CA ILE A 44 -2.69 -11.27 -0.08
C ILE A 44 -3.93 -10.56 -0.61
N TYR A 45 -3.91 -10.22 -1.90
CA TYR A 45 -5.01 -9.55 -2.58
C TYR A 45 -5.71 -10.50 -3.56
N GLU A 46 -6.94 -10.15 -3.92
CA GLU A 46 -7.58 -10.71 -5.09
C GLU A 46 -6.72 -10.45 -6.35
N LYS A 47 -6.73 -11.40 -7.30
CA LYS A 47 -5.95 -11.30 -8.53
C LYS A 47 -6.31 -10.03 -9.32
N ASP A 48 -5.28 -9.29 -9.75
CA ASP A 48 -5.40 -8.07 -10.55
C ASP A 48 -6.33 -7.01 -9.92
N SER A 49 -6.32 -6.94 -8.58
CA SER A 49 -7.20 -6.14 -7.74
C SER A 49 -6.44 -5.56 -6.54
N PHE A 50 -7.01 -4.55 -5.90
CA PHE A 50 -6.47 -3.96 -4.66
C PHE A 50 -7.29 -4.39 -3.43
N VAL A 51 -8.23 -5.30 -3.61
CA VAL A 51 -9.07 -5.84 -2.53
C VAL A 51 -8.27 -6.86 -1.72
N PRO A 52 -7.98 -6.61 -0.44
CA PRO A 52 -7.25 -7.55 0.38
C PRO A 52 -8.16 -8.72 0.76
N MET A 53 -7.57 -9.91 0.80
CA MET A 53 -8.26 -11.17 1.11
C MET A 53 -7.77 -11.75 2.42
N LEU A 54 -6.46 -11.75 2.63
CA LEU A 54 -5.84 -12.39 3.80
C LEU A 54 -4.60 -11.63 4.24
N GLN A 55 -4.37 -11.63 5.55
CA GLN A 55 -3.14 -11.17 6.17
C GLN A 55 -2.49 -12.34 6.91
N ALA A 56 -1.25 -12.67 6.54
CA ALA A 56 -0.45 -13.66 7.25
C ALA A 56 0.57 -12.94 8.13
N VAL A 57 0.67 -13.33 9.40
CA VAL A 57 1.53 -12.69 10.40
C VAL A 57 2.61 -13.65 10.85
N TYR A 58 3.83 -13.14 10.90
CA TYR A 58 5.01 -13.82 11.39
C TYR A 58 5.57 -13.02 12.57
N LEU A 59 5.77 -13.65 13.72
CA LEU A 59 6.41 -13.06 14.92
C LEU A 59 7.94 -13.06 14.76
N SER A 60 8.40 -12.61 13.61
CA SER A 60 9.80 -12.43 13.28
C SER A 60 9.97 -11.36 12.20
N PRO A 61 11.07 -10.59 12.23
CA PRO A 61 11.41 -9.69 11.14
C PRO A 61 11.67 -10.45 9.85
N ILE A 62 11.49 -9.78 8.71
CA ILE A 62 11.76 -10.37 7.41
C ILE A 62 13.26 -10.53 7.22
N GLU A 63 13.68 -11.72 6.86
CA GLU A 63 15.06 -11.99 6.52
C GLU A 63 15.39 -11.45 5.13
N LEU A 64 16.07 -10.32 5.09
CA LEU A 64 16.55 -9.74 3.85
C LEU A 64 17.80 -10.44 3.34
N HIS A 65 17.76 -10.92 2.10
CA HIS A 65 18.97 -11.33 1.39
C HIS A 65 19.75 -10.13 0.89
N GLN A 66 21.06 -10.17 1.09
CA GLN A 66 21.97 -9.23 0.45
C GLN A 66 22.09 -9.57 -1.04
N THR A 67 21.77 -8.59 -1.88
CA THR A 67 22.09 -8.64 -3.31
C THR A 67 23.51 -8.14 -3.50
N PRO A 68 24.43 -8.92 -4.10
CA PRO A 68 25.75 -8.43 -4.43
C PRO A 68 25.66 -7.23 -5.35
N ASP A 69 26.56 -6.26 -5.18
CA ASP A 69 26.71 -5.21 -6.17
C ASP A 69 27.39 -5.78 -7.43
N TRP A 70 26.78 -5.47 -8.56
CA TRP A 70 27.23 -5.83 -9.91
C TRP A 70 27.59 -4.58 -10.74
N SER A 71 27.61 -3.39 -10.14
CA SER A 71 27.97 -2.13 -10.81
C SER A 71 29.33 -2.21 -11.54
N ASP A 72 30.31 -2.86 -10.91
CA ASP A 72 31.68 -2.96 -11.43
C ASP A 72 31.95 -4.17 -12.35
N ARG A 73 30.96 -5.05 -12.58
CA ARG A 73 31.19 -6.32 -13.31
C ARG A 73 29.93 -6.86 -14.00
N PRO A 74 30.06 -7.54 -15.16
CA PRO A 74 28.91 -8.11 -15.84
C PRO A 74 28.18 -9.12 -14.94
N TYR A 75 26.85 -9.05 -14.97
CA TYR A 75 25.99 -9.96 -14.23
C TYR A 75 26.31 -11.43 -14.53
N ASN A 76 26.39 -12.26 -13.49
CA ASN A 76 26.63 -13.69 -13.65
C ASN A 76 25.75 -14.50 -12.69
N ILE A 77 24.77 -15.20 -13.27
CA ILE A 77 23.79 -16.03 -12.55
C ILE A 77 24.44 -17.07 -11.63
N ASN A 78 25.57 -17.66 -12.03
CA ASN A 78 26.26 -18.71 -11.26
C ASN A 78 26.99 -18.17 -10.02
N ARG A 79 27.14 -16.85 -9.92
CA ARG A 79 27.80 -16.15 -8.81
C ARG A 79 26.83 -15.35 -7.97
N ASP A 80 25.59 -15.23 -8.41
CA ASP A 80 24.55 -14.55 -7.66
C ASP A 80 23.99 -15.51 -6.58
N PRO A 81 24.18 -15.19 -5.29
CA PRO A 81 23.82 -16.06 -4.18
C PRO A 81 22.32 -16.32 -4.10
N LEU A 82 21.47 -15.46 -4.70
CA LEU A 82 20.03 -15.67 -4.75
C LEU A 82 19.65 -16.97 -5.47
N TRP A 83 20.41 -17.36 -6.51
CA TRP A 83 20.14 -18.59 -7.27
C TRP A 83 20.62 -19.86 -6.58
N LYS A 84 21.43 -19.73 -5.53
CA LYS A 84 21.95 -20.87 -4.74
C LYS A 84 21.27 -21.01 -3.39
N THR A 85 20.45 -20.03 -3.03
CA THR A 85 19.77 -20.00 -1.73
C THR A 85 18.39 -20.61 -1.90
N GLU A 86 18.20 -21.83 -1.41
CA GLU A 86 16.86 -22.37 -1.19
C GLU A 86 16.35 -21.88 0.17
N LYS A 87 15.28 -21.08 0.16
CA LYS A 87 14.56 -20.77 1.38
C LYS A 87 13.51 -21.84 1.64
N GLN A 88 13.55 -22.42 2.83
CA GLN A 88 12.44 -23.22 3.32
C GLN A 88 11.28 -22.30 3.69
N GLY A 89 10.06 -22.67 3.30
CA GLY A 89 8.87 -21.94 3.67
C GLY A 89 8.69 -21.98 5.18
N LYS A 90 8.64 -20.81 5.83
CA LYS A 90 8.27 -20.69 7.23
C LYS A 90 6.73 -20.74 7.32
N GLU A 91 6.20 -21.52 8.25
CA GLU A 91 4.78 -21.45 8.59
C GLU A 91 4.46 -20.09 9.22
N PHE A 92 3.28 -19.55 8.93
CA PHE A 92 2.82 -18.32 9.57
C PHE A 92 2.37 -18.60 11.01
N ASP A 93 2.62 -17.64 11.90
CA ASP A 93 2.22 -17.75 13.31
C ASP A 93 0.72 -17.49 13.45
N ASP A 94 0.18 -16.56 12.67
CA ASP A 94 -1.25 -16.22 12.64
C ASP A 94 -1.73 -15.90 11.22
N VAL A 95 -3.03 -16.09 11.00
CA VAL A 95 -3.70 -15.74 9.74
C VAL A 95 -5.06 -15.10 9.98
N TRP A 96 -5.30 -13.99 9.30
CA TRP A 96 -6.53 -13.22 9.42
C TRP A 96 -7.17 -12.99 8.04
N PHE A 97 -8.49 -13.09 7.99
CA PHE A 97 -9.26 -12.96 6.76
C PHE A 97 -9.94 -11.60 6.73
N TYR A 98 -9.83 -10.90 5.61
CA TYR A 98 -10.48 -9.61 5.41
C TYR A 98 -11.92 -9.79 4.92
N HIS A 99 -12.82 -9.01 5.51
CA HIS A 99 -14.19 -8.85 5.06
C HIS A 99 -14.37 -7.41 4.59
N CYS A 100 -14.56 -7.25 3.29
CA CYS A 100 -14.62 -5.95 2.65
C CYS A 100 -16.06 -5.54 2.29
N ASP A 101 -16.28 -4.24 2.11
CA ASP A 101 -17.51 -3.70 1.53
C ASP A 101 -17.60 -3.94 0.01
N HIS A 102 -18.65 -3.40 -0.62
CA HIS A 102 -18.88 -3.54 -2.07
C HIS A 102 -17.83 -2.82 -2.93
N LEU A 103 -16.95 -2.00 -2.35
CA LEU A 103 -15.81 -1.37 -3.00
C LEU A 103 -14.49 -2.05 -2.66
N GLY A 104 -14.49 -3.12 -1.87
CA GLY A 104 -13.26 -3.77 -1.44
C GLY A 104 -12.51 -3.03 -0.34
N THR A 105 -13.19 -2.14 0.40
CA THR A 105 -12.65 -1.51 1.61
C THR A 105 -12.77 -2.48 2.79
N PRO A 106 -11.69 -2.80 3.52
CA PRO A 106 -11.76 -3.63 4.72
C PRO A 106 -12.71 -3.04 5.75
N GLN A 107 -13.68 -3.82 6.23
CA GLN A 107 -14.59 -3.42 7.32
C GLN A 107 -14.35 -4.27 8.57
N GLU A 108 -14.04 -5.55 8.40
CA GLU A 108 -13.81 -6.50 9.50
C GLU A 108 -12.67 -7.45 9.15
N MET A 109 -12.04 -8.01 10.19
CA MET A 109 -11.13 -9.15 10.05
C MET A 109 -11.49 -10.23 11.03
N THR A 110 -11.38 -11.48 10.60
CA THR A 110 -11.61 -12.67 11.44
C THR A 110 -10.38 -13.54 11.54
N ASP A 111 -10.22 -14.21 12.69
CA ASP A 111 -9.22 -15.27 12.86
C ASP A 111 -9.64 -16.58 12.16
N HIS A 112 -8.80 -17.61 12.29
CA HIS A 112 -9.04 -18.95 11.76
C HIS A 112 -10.27 -19.66 12.38
N THR A 113 -10.78 -19.19 13.53
CA THR A 113 -12.00 -19.71 14.16
C THR A 113 -13.26 -18.99 13.66
N GLY A 114 -13.10 -17.91 12.89
CA GLY A 114 -14.18 -17.03 12.44
C GLY A 114 -14.57 -15.95 13.45
N ALA A 115 -13.83 -15.79 14.54
CA ALA A 115 -14.09 -14.73 15.51
C ALA A 115 -13.59 -13.39 14.96
N ILE A 116 -14.40 -12.33 15.11
CA ILE A 116 -14.01 -10.97 14.71
C ILE A 116 -12.90 -10.48 15.65
N ILE A 117 -11.75 -10.14 15.08
CA ILE A 117 -10.56 -9.64 15.80
C ILE A 117 -10.33 -8.15 15.55
N TRP A 118 -10.82 -7.62 14.43
CA TRP A 118 -10.68 -6.21 14.06
C TRP A 118 -11.94 -5.77 13.32
N LYS A 119 -12.37 -4.54 13.59
CA LYS A 119 -13.51 -3.92 12.91
C LYS A 119 -13.29 -2.41 12.82
N ALA A 120 -13.63 -1.84 11.67
CA ALA A 120 -13.64 -0.40 11.46
C ALA A 120 -14.97 0.08 10.89
N GLU A 121 -15.29 1.35 11.15
CA GLU A 121 -16.42 2.05 10.55
C GLU A 121 -15.90 3.31 9.84
N TYR A 122 -16.24 3.47 8.57
CA TYR A 122 -15.76 4.59 7.75
C TYR A 122 -16.89 5.57 7.42
N LYS A 123 -16.53 6.85 7.28
CA LYS A 123 -17.37 7.85 6.61
C LYS A 123 -17.27 7.68 5.10
N ALA A 124 -18.16 8.34 4.36
CA ALA A 124 -18.24 8.26 2.90
C ALA A 124 -16.93 8.58 2.15
N TRP A 125 -16.06 9.41 2.73
CA TRP A 125 -14.76 9.79 2.17
C TRP A 125 -13.57 9.05 2.80
N GLY A 126 -13.81 7.89 3.42
CA GLY A 126 -12.76 7.01 3.91
C GLY A 126 -12.16 7.40 5.26
N GLU A 127 -12.68 8.44 5.92
CA GLU A 127 -12.28 8.78 7.29
C GLU A 127 -12.74 7.67 8.24
N CYS A 128 -11.79 7.04 8.94
CA CYS A 128 -12.09 6.03 9.97
C CYS A 128 -12.73 6.73 11.17
N LYS A 129 -14.00 6.44 11.43
CA LYS A 129 -14.76 7.01 12.56
C LYS A 129 -14.50 6.23 13.85
N ALA A 130 -14.39 4.92 13.74
CA ALA A 130 -14.15 4.03 14.86
C ALA A 130 -13.36 2.82 14.38
N GLU A 131 -12.37 2.44 15.17
CA GLU A 131 -11.58 1.22 14.98
C GLU A 131 -11.59 0.46 16.30
N ARG A 132 -11.91 -0.83 16.26
CA ARG A 132 -11.96 -1.72 17.42
C ARG A 132 -11.18 -2.98 17.11
N ALA A 133 -10.09 -3.19 17.84
CA ALA A 133 -9.38 -4.47 17.88
C ALA A 133 -9.80 -5.24 19.14
N LYS A 134 -9.93 -6.56 19.02
CA LYS A 134 -10.20 -7.44 20.17
C LYS A 134 -8.92 -7.56 21.00
N PHE A 135 -8.85 -6.81 22.10
CA PHE A 135 -7.78 -6.90 23.09
C PHE A 135 -7.97 -8.14 23.97
N ASN A 136 -7.58 -9.32 23.48
CA ASN A 136 -7.46 -10.49 24.33
C ASN A 136 -5.98 -10.75 24.65
N PHE A 137 -5.65 -10.56 25.93
CA PHE A 137 -4.50 -11.11 26.67
C PHE A 137 -3.08 -10.54 26.52
N PHE A 138 -2.70 -9.82 25.47
CA PHE A 138 -1.39 -9.16 25.42
C PHE A 138 -1.54 -7.65 25.31
N GLU A 139 -1.09 -6.94 26.35
CA GLU A 139 -0.94 -5.49 26.35
C GLU A 139 -0.08 -5.08 25.14
N ASN A 140 -0.59 -4.12 24.34
CA ASN A 140 0.00 -3.58 23.10
C ASN A 140 -0.21 -4.43 21.83
N SER A 141 -1.45 -4.48 21.30
CA SER A 141 -1.78 -5.23 20.08
C SER A 141 -1.43 -4.51 18.77
N GLU A 142 -0.19 -4.06 18.61
CA GLU A 142 0.33 -3.58 17.30
C GLU A 142 0.24 -4.69 16.22
N ILE A 143 0.17 -5.94 16.69
CA ILE A 143 -0.15 -7.14 15.93
C ILE A 143 -1.52 -6.96 15.23
N ILE A 144 -2.60 -6.75 16.00
CA ILE A 144 -3.99 -6.69 15.50
C ILE A 144 -4.35 -5.25 15.04
N SER A 145 -3.57 -4.72 14.12
CA SER A 145 -3.85 -3.43 13.46
C SER A 145 -3.88 -3.61 11.95
N ASN A 146 -4.74 -2.82 11.29
CA ASN A 146 -4.88 -2.80 9.84
C ASN A 146 -4.77 -1.37 9.32
N ASN A 147 -3.79 -1.13 8.46
CA ASN A 147 -3.54 0.17 7.83
C ASN A 147 -4.10 0.28 6.41
N ILE A 148 -4.63 -0.80 5.83
CA ILE A 148 -5.29 -0.73 4.52
C ILE A 148 -6.59 0.08 4.64
N ARG A 149 -6.84 0.96 3.66
CA ARG A 149 -8.04 1.82 3.60
C ARG A 149 -8.79 1.52 2.30
N PHE A 150 -9.29 2.54 1.59
CA PHE A 150 -9.82 2.34 0.23
C PHE A 150 -8.79 1.66 -0.66
N GLN A 151 -9.24 1.06 -1.76
CA GLN A 151 -8.35 0.39 -2.71
C GLN A 151 -7.13 1.25 -3.06
N GLY A 152 -5.93 0.67 -2.89
CA GLY A 152 -4.65 1.34 -3.15
C GLY A 152 -4.16 2.29 -2.06
N GLN A 153 -4.93 2.49 -1.00
CA GLN A 153 -4.60 3.41 0.09
C GLN A 153 -4.05 2.69 1.33
N TYR A 154 -2.99 3.27 1.88
CA TYR A 154 -2.37 2.87 3.15
C TYR A 154 -2.39 4.05 4.13
N PHE A 155 -2.83 3.82 5.36
CA PHE A 155 -2.88 4.85 6.39
C PHE A 155 -1.47 5.16 6.91
N ASP A 156 -1.07 6.42 6.82
CA ASP A 156 0.18 6.92 7.36
C ASP A 156 -0.07 7.66 8.66
N GLU A 157 0.17 6.98 9.78
CA GLU A 157 -0.13 7.49 11.13
C GLU A 157 0.58 8.82 11.43
N GLU A 158 1.82 9.00 10.95
CA GLU A 158 2.60 10.23 11.19
C GLU A 158 1.93 11.49 10.65
N THR A 159 1.24 11.37 9.52
CA THR A 159 0.59 12.50 8.83
C THR A 159 -0.92 12.51 9.00
N GLY A 160 -1.51 11.38 9.40
CA GLY A 160 -2.96 11.16 9.37
C GLY A 160 -3.55 11.14 7.95
N LEU A 161 -2.70 11.10 6.92
CA LEU A 161 -3.10 11.04 5.53
C LEU A 161 -3.05 9.60 5.03
N HIS A 162 -3.72 9.35 3.90
CA HIS A 162 -3.68 8.07 3.23
C HIS A 162 -2.68 8.14 2.08
N TYR A 163 -1.61 7.35 2.15
CA TYR A 163 -0.68 7.17 1.05
C TYR A 163 -1.36 6.37 -0.07
N ASN A 164 -1.51 6.98 -1.24
CA ASN A 164 -2.12 6.40 -2.43
C ASN A 164 -1.12 6.47 -3.59
N ARG A 165 -0.08 5.63 -3.51
CA ARG A 165 1.02 5.43 -4.48
C ARG A 165 1.70 6.70 -5.01
N TYR A 166 1.02 7.46 -5.87
CA TYR A 166 1.51 8.69 -6.48
C TYR A 166 1.10 9.96 -5.72
N ARG A 167 0.10 9.89 -4.83
CA ARG A 167 -0.42 11.05 -4.08
C ARG A 167 -0.76 10.70 -2.64
N TYR A 168 -0.85 11.73 -1.81
CA TYR A 168 -1.44 11.63 -0.47
C TYR A 168 -2.88 12.13 -0.49
N TYR A 169 -3.79 11.35 0.10
CA TYR A 169 -5.21 11.64 0.19
C TYR A 169 -5.58 12.06 1.61
N SER A 170 -6.36 13.14 1.72
CA SER A 170 -6.94 13.59 2.98
C SER A 170 -8.38 13.09 3.10
N PRO A 171 -8.68 12.12 3.97
CA PRO A 171 -10.04 11.61 4.16
C PRO A 171 -10.96 12.64 4.83
N TYR A 172 -10.40 13.54 5.63
CA TYR A 172 -11.15 14.62 6.28
C TYR A 172 -11.75 15.62 5.28
N VAL A 173 -10.98 15.97 4.24
CA VAL A 173 -11.42 16.91 3.19
C VAL A 173 -12.04 16.19 1.99
N GLY A 174 -11.73 14.90 1.81
CA GLY A 174 -12.21 14.09 0.69
C GLY A 174 -11.46 14.34 -0.63
N ARG A 175 -10.17 14.72 -0.58
CA ARG A 175 -9.38 15.05 -1.79
C ARG A 175 -7.89 14.78 -1.63
N PHE A 176 -7.15 14.78 -2.75
CA PHE A 176 -5.69 14.74 -2.72
C PHE A 176 -5.10 16.06 -2.24
N VAL A 177 -3.97 15.98 -1.52
CA VAL A 177 -3.25 17.17 -1.02
C VAL A 177 -2.32 17.78 -2.08
N SER A 178 -1.91 17.00 -3.07
CA SER A 178 -1.07 17.41 -4.19
C SER A 178 -1.82 17.36 -5.53
N LYS A 179 -1.35 18.17 -6.49
CA LYS A 179 -1.85 18.14 -7.87
C LYS A 179 -1.55 16.79 -8.52
N ASP A 180 -2.45 16.38 -9.40
CA ASP A 180 -2.26 15.18 -10.22
C ASP A 180 -0.95 15.26 -11.05
N PRO A 181 -0.04 14.28 -10.93
CA PRO A 181 1.21 14.26 -11.71
C PRO A 181 0.98 14.09 -13.21
N ILE A 182 -0.16 13.53 -13.64
CA ILE A 182 -0.53 13.43 -15.06
C ILE A 182 -1.36 14.64 -15.53
N GLY A 183 -1.58 15.62 -14.63
CA GLY A 183 -2.26 16.87 -14.92
C GLY A 183 -3.72 16.66 -15.32
N LEU A 184 -4.15 17.37 -16.35
CA LEU A 184 -5.55 17.32 -16.83
C LEU A 184 -5.96 15.99 -17.47
N LEU A 185 -5.01 15.06 -17.69
CA LEU A 185 -5.32 13.71 -18.17
C LEU A 185 -6.04 12.88 -17.10
N GLY A 186 -5.85 13.18 -15.81
CA GLY A 186 -6.55 12.53 -14.70
C GLY A 186 -7.97 13.08 -14.48
N GLY A 187 -8.27 14.26 -15.01
CA GLY A 187 -9.53 14.97 -14.86
C GLY A 187 -9.33 16.49 -14.81
N PHE A 188 -10.42 17.26 -14.93
CA PHE A 188 -10.34 18.72 -14.87
C PHE A 188 -9.96 19.24 -13.48
N ASN A 189 -10.38 18.54 -12.42
CA ASN A 189 -10.00 18.86 -11.06
C ASN A 189 -8.78 18.04 -10.62
N VAL A 190 -7.61 18.66 -10.67
CA VAL A 190 -6.32 17.99 -10.37
C VAL A 190 -6.15 17.54 -8.91
N TYR A 191 -7.08 17.86 -8.02
CA TYR A 191 -7.09 17.42 -6.62
C TYR A 191 -8.18 16.38 -6.31
N GLU A 192 -9.05 16.08 -7.27
CA GLU A 192 -10.19 15.19 -7.08
C GLU A 192 -9.75 13.75 -6.81
N TYR A 193 -10.39 13.10 -5.83
CA TYR A 193 -10.24 11.66 -5.62
C TYR A 193 -11.09 10.86 -6.59
N ALA A 194 -12.41 11.05 -6.52
CA ALA A 194 -13.36 10.44 -7.43
C ALA A 194 -14.66 11.26 -7.46
N PRO A 195 -15.44 11.21 -8.56
CA PRO A 195 -16.71 11.93 -8.66
C PRO A 195 -17.74 11.48 -7.63
N ASN A 196 -17.74 10.20 -7.28
CA ASN A 196 -18.60 9.62 -6.26
C ASN A 196 -17.89 8.46 -5.55
N PRO A 197 -17.50 8.60 -4.27
CA PRO A 197 -16.72 7.60 -3.56
C PRO A 197 -17.51 6.32 -3.27
N ASN A 198 -18.84 6.31 -3.44
CA ASN A 198 -19.65 5.11 -3.22
C ASN A 198 -19.56 4.10 -4.36
N ASN A 199 -19.15 4.50 -5.56
CA ASN A 199 -19.13 3.64 -6.76
C ASN A 199 -17.84 3.78 -7.59
N TRP A 200 -16.90 4.62 -7.16
CA TRP A 200 -15.66 4.89 -7.87
C TRP A 200 -14.49 4.75 -6.92
N VAL A 201 -13.38 4.28 -7.47
CA VAL A 201 -12.10 4.12 -6.76
C VAL A 201 -10.98 4.70 -7.61
N ASP A 202 -9.92 5.21 -6.97
CA ASP A 202 -8.67 5.58 -7.65
C ASP A 202 -7.50 4.84 -6.97
N PRO A 203 -7.21 3.57 -7.37
CA PRO A 203 -6.24 2.73 -6.67
C PRO A 203 -4.78 3.13 -6.87
N LEU A 204 -4.48 3.96 -7.86
CA LEU A 204 -3.13 4.49 -8.05
C LEU A 204 -3.01 5.93 -7.58
N GLY A 205 -4.13 6.65 -7.40
CA GLY A 205 -4.09 8.09 -7.19
C GLY A 205 -3.69 8.82 -8.48
N LEU A 206 -4.22 8.43 -9.64
CA LEU A 206 -3.97 9.07 -10.95
C LEU A 206 -5.25 9.35 -11.73
N SER A 207 -6.23 8.44 -11.68
CA SER A 207 -7.46 8.61 -12.44
C SER A 207 -8.55 7.70 -11.86
N PRO A 208 -9.69 8.27 -11.44
CA PRO A 208 -10.77 7.50 -10.86
C PRO A 208 -11.42 6.59 -11.90
N LYS A 209 -11.79 5.38 -11.48
CA LYS A 209 -12.48 4.39 -12.28
C LYS A 209 -13.75 3.97 -11.56
N LYS A 210 -14.84 3.77 -12.31
CA LYS A 210 -16.04 3.13 -11.76
C LYS A 210 -15.68 1.73 -11.31
N TYR A 211 -16.01 1.41 -10.06
CA TYR A 211 -15.85 0.06 -9.55
C TYR A 211 -17.03 -0.77 -10.02
N CYS A 212 -16.73 -1.81 -10.79
CA CYS A 212 -17.70 -2.77 -11.27
C CYS A 212 -17.27 -4.15 -10.79
N ASN A 213 -17.97 -4.71 -9.81
CA ASN A 213 -17.79 -6.08 -9.31
C ASN A 213 -18.33 -7.13 -10.30
N VAL A 214 -18.12 -6.91 -11.60
CA VAL A 214 -18.45 -7.90 -12.62
C VAL A 214 -17.27 -8.87 -12.68
N PRO A 215 -17.47 -10.18 -12.44
CA PRO A 215 -16.40 -11.15 -12.63
C PRO A 215 -15.88 -11.01 -14.05
N LYS A 216 -14.58 -10.67 -14.18
CA LYS A 216 -13.91 -10.59 -15.47
C LYS A 216 -13.92 -11.99 -16.10
N ARG A 217 -14.95 -12.33 -16.88
CA ARG A 217 -14.80 -13.32 -17.96
C ARG A 217 -13.70 -12.81 -18.89
N GLU A 218 -12.96 -13.73 -19.51
CA GLU A 218 -11.78 -13.47 -20.34
C GLU A 218 -11.82 -12.12 -21.08
N PRO A 219 -10.69 -11.40 -21.14
CA PRO A 219 -10.70 -9.97 -21.37
C PRO A 219 -11.31 -9.63 -22.73
N GLU A 220 -12.47 -8.99 -22.74
CA GLU A 220 -12.81 -8.09 -23.83
C GLU A 220 -11.74 -6.99 -23.83
N ILE A 221 -10.95 -6.96 -24.89
CA ILE A 221 -9.89 -5.99 -25.14
C ILE A 221 -10.56 -4.62 -25.29
N VAL A 222 -10.76 -3.91 -24.18
CA VAL A 222 -11.13 -2.50 -24.20
C VAL A 222 -9.85 -1.70 -24.46
N GLU A 223 -9.72 -1.10 -25.65
CA GLU A 223 -8.54 -0.40 -26.19
C GLU A 223 -7.97 0.78 -25.36
N ASN A 224 -8.49 1.05 -24.16
CA ASN A 224 -8.07 2.17 -23.32
C ASN A 224 -6.78 1.93 -22.50
N PHE A 225 -6.13 0.77 -22.60
CA PHE A 225 -4.90 0.48 -21.84
C PHE A 225 -3.69 1.31 -22.28
N ARG A 226 -3.66 1.83 -23.51
CA ARG A 226 -2.52 2.61 -24.03
C ARG A 226 -2.32 3.94 -23.31
N SER A 227 -3.41 4.61 -22.86
CA SER A 227 -3.32 5.89 -22.17
C SER A 227 -2.90 5.73 -20.70
N PHE A 228 -3.33 4.66 -20.04
CA PHE A 228 -3.02 4.41 -18.63
C PHE A 228 -1.57 4.01 -18.39
N GLU A 229 -1.00 3.08 -19.19
CA GLU A 229 0.42 2.73 -19.08
C GLU A 229 1.34 3.90 -19.47
N ALA A 230 0.94 4.71 -20.47
CA ALA A 230 1.65 5.93 -20.80
C ALA A 230 1.61 6.97 -19.66
N ALA A 231 0.44 7.14 -19.03
CA ALA A 231 0.26 8.02 -17.87
C ALA A 231 1.08 7.55 -16.66
N ARG A 232 1.08 6.24 -16.38
CA ARG A 232 1.89 5.60 -15.34
C ARG A 232 3.38 5.81 -15.60
N THR A 233 3.84 5.56 -16.83
CA THR A 233 5.24 5.76 -17.24
C THR A 233 5.65 7.23 -17.06
N ARG A 234 4.77 8.17 -17.44
CA ARG A 234 5.02 9.62 -17.28
C ARG A 234 5.05 10.04 -15.81
N ALA A 235 4.15 9.51 -14.97
CA ALA A 235 4.17 9.77 -13.54
C ALA A 235 5.47 9.28 -12.88
N LEU A 236 5.95 8.08 -13.26
CA LEU A 236 7.23 7.54 -12.81
C LEU A 236 8.42 8.41 -13.23
N GLN A 237 8.39 9.00 -14.44
CA GLN A 237 9.44 9.92 -14.90
C GLN A 237 9.43 11.26 -14.15
N LEU A 238 8.26 11.77 -13.77
CA LEU A 238 8.13 13.06 -13.09
C LEU A 238 8.46 13.00 -11.60
N ILE A 239 8.21 11.86 -10.95
CA ILE A 239 8.39 11.71 -9.51
C ILE A 239 9.77 11.12 -9.15
N GLY A 240 10.54 10.65 -10.14
CA GLY A 240 11.80 9.92 -9.91
C GLY A 240 11.54 8.55 -9.24
N PRO A 241 12.58 7.75 -8.92
CA PRO A 241 12.38 6.59 -8.05
C PRO A 241 11.77 7.10 -6.75
N LEU A 242 10.53 6.70 -6.43
CA LEU A 242 9.76 7.25 -5.29
C LEU A 242 10.40 6.85 -3.94
N VAL A 243 11.62 7.23 -3.62
CA VAL A 243 12.29 6.95 -2.35
C VAL A 243 11.60 7.79 -1.27
N PRO A 244 10.83 7.21 -0.33
CA PRO A 244 10.37 7.94 0.83
C PRO A 244 11.45 7.75 1.90
N GLY A 245 12.12 8.83 2.30
CA GLY A 245 13.15 8.75 3.35
C GLY A 245 14.38 9.65 3.16
N ASN A 246 14.35 10.62 2.24
CA ASN A 246 15.36 11.68 2.25
C ASN A 246 14.74 12.92 2.91
N GLU A 247 15.30 13.36 4.03
CA GLU A 247 14.90 14.56 4.78
C GLU A 247 14.86 15.84 3.91
N LYS A 248 15.42 15.79 2.69
CA LYS A 248 15.45 16.89 1.74
C LYS A 248 14.20 17.04 0.83
N THR A 249 13.26 16.09 0.83
CA THR A 249 12.05 16.22 -0.02
C THR A 249 10.99 17.13 0.62
N PHE A 250 10.99 17.28 1.94
CA PHE A 250 9.99 18.08 2.67
C PHE A 250 10.12 19.60 2.44
N VAL A 251 11.28 20.08 1.96
CA VAL A 251 11.54 21.53 1.78
C VAL A 251 11.44 21.98 0.31
N THR A 252 11.35 21.06 -0.66
CA THR A 252 11.39 21.43 -2.09
C THR A 252 10.00 21.67 -2.70
N LEU A 253 8.93 21.13 -2.12
CA LEU A 253 7.55 21.35 -2.59
C LEU A 253 6.92 22.68 -2.14
N LEU A 254 7.48 23.34 -1.13
CA LEU A 254 7.01 24.64 -0.64
C LEU A 254 7.74 25.87 -1.23
N LYS A 255 8.83 25.68 -2.01
CA LYS A 255 9.63 26.79 -2.57
C LYS A 255 9.49 27.01 -4.08
N ARG A 256 8.55 26.37 -4.76
CA ARG A 256 8.31 26.55 -6.21
C ARG A 256 6.99 27.23 -6.58
N ASN A 257 6.24 27.75 -5.61
CA ASN A 257 5.01 28.52 -5.84
C ASN A 257 5.07 29.89 -5.14
N THR A 258 6.11 30.66 -5.43
CA THR A 258 6.07 32.13 -5.43
C THR A 258 6.46 32.59 -6.82
#